data_AF-A0A7C6VG88-F1
#
_entry.id   AF-A0A7C6VG88-F1
#
_cell.length_a   1.000
_cell.length_b   1.000
_cell.length_c   1.000
_cell.angle_alpha   90.00
_cell.angle_beta   90.00
_cell.angle_gamma   90.00
#
_symmetry.space_group_name_H-M   'P 1'
#
loop_
_entity.id
_entity.type
_entity.pdbx_description
1 polymer ?
#
loop_
_entity_poly.entity_id
_entity_poly.type
_entity_poly.pdbx_seq_one_letter_code
_entity_poly.pdbx_strand_id
1 'polypeptide(L)'
;MKIKNMVITALLMAIGLVLHQIVPPIVGGMKPDFLLAMLFIALFIDDSPKNALVAGLLAGIFSALTTGFPGGQIANMCDKLVTSFAVMAMIKATASFNRHISVPLVACLGTLISGTVFLATALVVVGSLPVAFPVLFVTVVLPATLVNAVTTYVVYNMVFSAAKTLDLV
;
A
#
# COMPACT_ATOMS: atom_id res chain seq x y z
N MET A 1 20.09 0.92 1.69
CA MET A 1 19.34 2.17 1.46
C MET A 1 20.28 3.34 1.62
N LYS A 2 20.22 4.30 0.71
CA LYS A 2 20.91 5.59 0.87
C LYS A 2 20.07 6.48 1.79
N ILE A 3 20.69 7.42 2.53
CA ILE A 3 19.96 8.33 3.44
C ILE A 3 18.85 9.08 2.70
N LYS A 4 19.12 9.55 1.49
CA LYS A 4 18.15 10.20 0.62
C LYS A 4 16.86 9.37 0.44
N ASN A 5 17.00 8.09 0.09
CA ASN A 5 15.85 7.21 -0.13
C ASN A 5 15.10 6.96 1.18
N MET A 6 15.80 6.83 2.30
CA MET A 6 15.16 6.72 3.62
C MET A 6 14.32 7.94 3.94
N VAL A 7 14.81 9.15 3.66
CA VAL A 7 14.07 10.40 3.87
C VAL A 7 12.82 10.44 2.99
N ILE A 8 12.93 10.09 1.71
CA ILE A 8 11.78 10.07 0.80
C ILE A 8 10.74 9.04 1.25
N THR A 9 11.16 7.82 1.62
CA THR A 9 10.27 6.81 2.19
C THR A 9 9.57 7.35 3.44
N ALA A 10 10.31 7.93 4.39
CA ALA A 10 9.73 8.48 5.62
C ALA A 10 8.68 9.58 5.34
N LEU A 11 8.95 10.49 4.39
CA LEU A 11 8.01 11.52 3.98
C LEU A 11 6.74 10.92 3.36
N LEU A 12 6.88 9.95 2.45
CA LEU A 12 5.74 9.25 1.85
C LEU A 12 4.91 8.51 2.90
N MET A 13 5.56 7.83 3.84
CA MET A 13 4.87 7.15 4.94
C MET A 13 4.11 8.12 5.84
N ALA A 14 4.69 9.30 6.14
CA ALA A 14 4.02 10.34 6.92
C ALA A 14 2.81 10.93 6.19
N ILE A 15 2.93 11.22 4.89
CA ILE A 15 1.80 11.66 4.06
C ILE A 15 0.69 10.60 4.07
N GLY A 16 1.05 9.34 3.87
CA GLY A 16 0.10 8.23 3.89
C GLY A 16 -0.64 8.10 5.22
N LEU A 17 0.06 8.27 6.35
CA LEU A 17 -0.54 8.24 7.68
C LEU A 17 -1.58 9.35 7.85
N VAL A 18 -1.24 10.59 7.49
CA VAL A 18 -2.17 11.73 7.57
C VAL A 18 -3.41 11.47 6.72
N LEU A 19 -3.22 11.02 5.47
CA LEU A 19 -4.33 10.68 4.57
C LEU A 19 -5.21 9.57 5.16
N HIS A 20 -4.62 8.50 5.71
CA HIS A 20 -5.37 7.40 6.29
C HIS A 20 -6.13 7.79 7.59
N GLN A 21 -5.61 8.79 8.31
CA GLN A 21 -6.27 9.31 9.50
C GLN A 21 -7.51 10.16 9.17
N ILE A 22 -7.44 11.01 8.13
CA ILE A 22 -8.53 11.90 7.74
C ILE A 22 -9.64 11.20 6.95
N VAL A 23 -9.33 10.09 6.28
CA VAL A 23 -10.30 9.38 5.44
C VAL A 23 -11.32 8.64 6.31
N PRO A 24 -12.63 8.87 6.09
CA PRO A 24 -13.66 8.22 6.87
C PRO A 24 -13.76 6.72 6.55
N PRO A 25 -14.11 5.87 7.53
CA PRO A 25 -14.44 4.47 7.27
C PRO A 25 -15.67 4.32 6.35
N ILE A 26 -15.69 3.27 5.56
CA ILE A 26 -16.81 2.92 4.68
C ILE A 26 -17.51 1.67 5.24
N VAL A 27 -17.35 0.50 4.62
CA VAL A 27 -18.06 -0.73 5.00
C VAL A 27 -17.30 -1.49 6.08
N GLY A 28 -17.97 -1.86 7.18
CA GLY A 28 -17.40 -2.69 8.24
C GLY A 28 -16.24 -2.05 9.01
N GLY A 29 -16.05 -0.72 8.91
CA GLY A 29 -14.92 -0.01 9.50
C GLY A 29 -13.65 -0.01 8.63
N MET A 30 -13.72 -0.54 7.40
CA MET A 30 -12.61 -0.52 6.44
C MET A 30 -12.50 0.87 5.79
N LYS A 31 -11.29 1.39 5.70
CA LYS A 31 -10.97 2.68 5.08
C LYS A 31 -10.32 2.48 3.71
N PRO A 32 -10.55 3.38 2.73
CA PRO A 32 -9.71 3.50 1.55
C PRO A 32 -8.25 3.75 1.94
N ASP A 33 -7.36 2.87 1.50
CA ASP A 33 -5.97 2.86 1.97
C ASP A 33 -5.05 3.67 1.05
N PHE A 34 -5.01 4.99 1.24
CA PHE A 34 -4.04 5.86 0.55
C PHE A 34 -2.60 5.71 1.07
N LEU A 35 -2.41 5.14 2.26
CA LEU A 35 -1.10 4.80 2.78
C LEU A 35 -0.47 3.68 1.94
N LEU A 36 -1.29 2.75 1.41
CA LEU A 36 -0.86 1.73 0.47
C LEU A 36 -0.30 2.33 -0.83
N ALA A 37 -0.92 3.40 -1.35
CA ALA A 37 -0.43 4.13 -2.52
C ALA A 37 0.99 4.67 -2.26
N MET A 38 1.19 5.31 -1.11
CA MET A 38 2.48 5.87 -0.71
C MET A 38 3.54 4.78 -0.50
N LEU A 39 3.14 3.63 0.08
CA LEU A 39 4.01 2.46 0.20
C LEU A 39 4.51 2.01 -1.18
N PHE A 40 3.63 1.88 -2.18
CA PHE A 40 4.03 1.45 -3.52
C PHE A 40 5.00 2.44 -4.16
N ILE A 41 4.74 3.74 -4.03
CA ILE A 41 5.63 4.79 -4.55
C ILE A 41 6.99 4.70 -3.87
N ALA A 42 7.05 4.51 -2.56
CA ALA A 42 8.30 4.35 -1.83
C ALA A 42 9.09 3.12 -2.32
N LEU A 43 8.42 2.02 -2.67
CA LEU A 43 9.04 0.82 -3.23
C LEU A 43 9.50 1.02 -4.68
N PHE A 44 8.80 1.82 -5.47
CA PHE A 44 9.25 2.18 -6.83
C PHE A 44 10.49 3.08 -6.81
N ILE A 45 10.70 3.85 -5.74
CA ILE A 45 11.89 4.71 -5.56
C ILE A 45 13.07 3.90 -5.04
N ASP A 46 12.83 2.95 -4.12
CA ASP A 46 13.84 2.04 -3.58
C ASP A 46 13.25 0.64 -3.42
N ASP A 47 13.53 -0.24 -4.39
CA ASP A 47 13.07 -1.63 -4.42
C ASP A 47 14.03 -2.59 -3.68
N SER A 48 14.86 -2.05 -2.77
CA SER A 48 15.74 -2.88 -1.95
C SER A 48 14.94 -3.63 -0.88
N PRO A 49 15.32 -4.88 -0.53
CA PRO A 49 14.67 -5.64 0.53
C PRO A 49 14.63 -4.92 1.88
N LYS A 50 15.64 -4.07 2.15
CA LYS A 50 15.70 -3.23 3.35
C LYS A 50 14.58 -2.18 3.35
N ASN A 51 14.33 -1.52 2.22
CA ASN A 51 13.22 -0.57 2.12
C ASN A 51 11.87 -1.28 2.19
N ALA A 52 11.73 -2.44 1.54
CA ALA A 52 10.50 -3.24 1.62
C ALA A 52 10.13 -3.63 3.05
N LEU A 53 11.12 -4.03 3.85
CA LEU A 53 10.92 -4.33 5.27
C LEU A 53 10.53 -3.07 6.06
N VAL A 54 11.30 -1.98 5.93
CA VAL A 54 11.07 -0.76 6.72
C VAL A 54 9.76 -0.08 6.34
N ALA A 55 9.50 0.12 5.06
CA ALA A 55 8.28 0.73 4.57
C ALA A 55 7.05 -0.14 4.89
N GLY A 56 7.16 -1.46 4.73
CA GLY A 56 6.11 -2.41 5.11
C GLY A 56 5.79 -2.39 6.61
N LEU A 57 6.82 -2.37 7.47
CA LEU A 57 6.66 -2.22 8.92
C LEU A 57 5.98 -0.90 9.28
N LEU A 58 6.46 0.23 8.76
CA LEU A 58 5.87 1.54 9.01
C LEU A 58 4.42 1.58 8.54
N ALA A 59 4.13 1.05 7.36
CA ALA A 59 2.79 1.01 6.80
C ALA A 59 1.87 0.17 7.69
N GLY A 60 2.33 -1.00 8.12
CA GLY A 60 1.60 -1.91 9.01
C GLY A 60 1.30 -1.27 10.35
N ILE A 61 2.29 -0.62 10.97
CA ILE A 61 2.11 0.12 12.24
C ILE A 61 1.09 1.26 12.06
N PHE A 62 1.26 2.10 11.05
CA PHE A 62 0.42 3.29 10.84
C PHE A 62 -1.03 2.94 10.53
N SER A 63 -1.26 1.93 9.69
CA SER A 63 -2.60 1.43 9.40
C SER A 63 -3.22 0.70 10.60
N ALA A 64 -2.44 -0.08 11.36
CA ALA A 64 -2.90 -0.72 12.60
C ALA A 64 -3.31 0.28 13.70
N LEU A 65 -2.61 1.42 13.81
CA LEU A 65 -2.92 2.46 14.79
C LEU A 65 -4.21 3.22 14.47
N THR A 66 -4.62 3.26 13.20
CA THR A 66 -5.69 4.14 12.71
C THR A 66 -6.90 3.39 12.14
N THR A 67 -6.84 2.05 12.13
CA THR A 67 -7.94 1.18 11.68
C THR A 67 -9.06 1.09 12.72
N GLY A 68 -10.30 1.12 12.24
CA GLY A 68 -11.49 0.79 13.05
C GLY A 68 -12.03 -0.61 12.76
N PHE A 69 -11.41 -1.36 11.87
CA PHE A 69 -11.88 -2.69 11.46
C PHE A 69 -11.59 -3.73 12.56
N PRO A 70 -12.55 -4.59 12.94
CA PRO A 70 -12.32 -5.66 13.92
C PRO A 70 -11.17 -6.59 13.50
N GLY A 71 -10.20 -6.84 14.38
CA GLY A 71 -8.98 -7.61 14.05
C GLY A 71 -8.01 -6.90 13.09
N GLY A 72 -8.31 -5.65 12.73
CA GLY A 72 -7.56 -4.86 11.76
C GLY A 72 -6.12 -4.55 12.18
N GLN A 73 -5.79 -4.52 13.48
CA GLN A 73 -4.41 -4.25 13.90
C GLN A 73 -3.46 -5.36 13.45
N ILE A 74 -3.86 -6.63 13.65
CA ILE A 74 -3.08 -7.79 13.24
C ILE A 74 -3.12 -7.93 11.73
N ALA A 75 -4.31 -7.79 11.11
CA ALA A 75 -4.47 -7.91 9.67
C ALA A 75 -3.59 -6.91 8.90
N ASN A 76 -3.54 -5.64 9.33
CA ASN A 76 -2.68 -4.64 8.70
C ASN A 76 -1.19 -4.96 8.85
N MET A 77 -0.76 -5.46 10.00
CA MET A 77 0.66 -5.81 10.19
C MET A 77 1.09 -6.93 9.24
N CYS A 78 0.27 -7.98 9.11
CA CYS A 78 0.52 -9.08 8.19
C CYS A 78 0.45 -8.64 6.73
N ASP A 79 -0.63 -7.93 6.36
CA ASP A 79 -0.85 -7.40 5.02
C ASP A 79 0.34 -6.55 4.56
N LYS A 80 0.70 -5.49 5.29
CA LYS A 80 1.69 -4.54 4.77
C LYS A 80 3.08 -5.13 4.64
N LEU A 81 3.43 -6.11 5.47
CA LEU A 81 4.67 -6.88 5.32
C LEU A 81 4.62 -7.78 4.09
N VAL A 82 3.57 -8.59 3.93
CA VAL A 82 3.45 -9.50 2.77
C VAL A 82 3.40 -8.71 1.47
N THR A 83 2.56 -7.67 1.45
CA THR A 83 2.35 -6.80 0.29
C THR A 83 3.62 -6.05 -0.09
N SER A 84 4.41 -5.52 0.86
CA SER A 84 5.63 -4.78 0.49
C SER A 84 6.65 -5.66 -0.23
N PHE A 85 6.83 -6.91 0.22
CA PHE A 85 7.71 -7.87 -0.45
C PHE A 85 7.14 -8.36 -1.79
N ALA A 86 5.83 -8.61 -1.86
CA ALA A 86 5.17 -8.99 -3.11
C ALA A 86 5.29 -7.88 -4.17
N VAL A 87 5.04 -6.63 -3.79
CA VAL A 87 5.17 -5.46 -4.66
C VAL A 87 6.61 -5.22 -5.07
N MET A 88 7.57 -5.32 -4.15
CA MET A 88 8.99 -5.27 -4.51
C MET A 88 9.35 -6.32 -5.58
N ALA A 89 8.87 -7.56 -5.43
CA ALA A 89 9.10 -8.62 -6.41
C ALA A 89 8.44 -8.30 -7.76
N MET A 90 7.21 -7.79 -7.76
CA MET A 90 6.51 -7.37 -8.98
C MET A 90 7.24 -6.23 -9.70
N ILE A 91 7.72 -5.22 -8.97
CA ILE A 91 8.50 -4.10 -9.54
C ILE A 91 9.74 -4.62 -10.26
N LYS A 92 10.45 -5.59 -9.67
CA LYS A 92 11.61 -6.23 -10.31
C LYS A 92 11.24 -7.04 -11.53
N ALA A 93 10.14 -7.78 -11.46
CA ALA A 93 9.63 -8.56 -12.58
C ALA A 93 9.18 -7.68 -13.76
N THR A 94 8.68 -6.47 -13.49
CA THR A 94 8.23 -5.51 -14.51
C THR A 94 9.27 -4.43 -14.83
N ALA A 95 10.52 -4.61 -14.44
CA ALA A 95 11.58 -3.63 -14.65
C ALA A 95 11.88 -3.34 -16.14
N SER A 96 11.57 -4.29 -17.04
CA SER A 96 11.71 -4.12 -18.50
C SER A 96 10.53 -3.37 -19.14
N PHE A 97 9.43 -3.15 -18.41
CA PHE A 97 8.23 -2.51 -18.96
C PHE A 97 8.35 -0.99 -18.88
N ASN A 98 7.59 -0.30 -19.74
CA ASN A 98 7.45 1.15 -19.62
C ASN A 98 6.80 1.50 -18.26
N ARG A 99 7.35 2.49 -17.53
CA ARG A 99 6.79 3.01 -16.27
C ARG A 99 5.30 3.37 -16.35
N HIS A 100 4.83 3.83 -17.51
CA HIS A 100 3.41 4.15 -17.71
C HIS A 100 2.49 2.93 -17.70
N ILE A 101 3.05 1.73 -17.84
CA ILE A 101 2.33 0.44 -17.76
C ILE A 101 2.67 -0.25 -16.44
N SER A 102 3.96 -0.29 -16.07
CA SER A 102 4.45 -0.97 -14.86
C SER A 102 3.79 -0.42 -13.59
N VAL A 103 3.74 0.90 -13.43
CA VAL A 103 3.20 1.53 -12.21
C VAL A 103 1.72 1.18 -11.97
N PRO A 104 0.79 1.43 -12.91
CA PRO A 104 -0.61 1.08 -12.69
C PRO A 104 -0.83 -0.43 -12.57
N LEU A 105 -0.09 -1.25 -13.33
CA LEU A 105 -0.21 -2.72 -13.26
C LEU A 105 0.17 -3.25 -11.88
N VAL A 106 1.34 -2.85 -11.37
CA VAL A 106 1.82 -3.23 -10.04
C VAL A 106 0.89 -2.68 -8.96
N ALA A 107 0.38 -1.46 -9.10
CA ALA A 107 -0.56 -0.88 -8.14
C ALA A 107 -1.88 -1.67 -8.09
N CYS A 108 -2.42 -2.07 -9.25
CA CYS A 108 -3.61 -2.93 -9.30
C CYS A 108 -3.36 -4.27 -8.59
N LEU A 109 -2.35 -5.01 -9.03
CA LEU A 109 -2.06 -6.35 -8.49
C LEU A 109 -1.67 -6.29 -7.01
N GLY A 110 -0.87 -5.29 -6.62
CA GLY A 110 -0.49 -5.06 -5.23
C GLY A 110 -1.67 -4.76 -4.33
N THR A 111 -2.67 -4.00 -4.82
CA THR A 111 -3.87 -3.72 -4.04
C THR A 111 -4.75 -4.95 -3.88
N LEU A 112 -4.88 -5.77 -4.93
CA LEU A 112 -5.61 -7.04 -4.84
C LEU A 112 -4.94 -8.01 -3.87
N ILE A 113 -3.62 -8.14 -3.91
CA ILE A 113 -2.85 -8.93 -2.95
C ILE A 113 -3.08 -8.39 -1.54
N SER A 114 -2.94 -7.08 -1.34
CA SER A 114 -3.12 -6.43 -0.04
C SER A 114 -4.51 -6.66 0.54
N GLY A 115 -5.57 -6.40 -0.23
CA GLY A 115 -6.94 -6.62 0.22
C GLY A 115 -7.23 -8.09 0.51
N THR A 116 -6.67 -9.01 -0.28
CA THR A 116 -6.84 -10.46 -0.05
C THR A 116 -6.14 -10.89 1.24
N VAL A 117 -4.88 -10.49 1.45
CA VAL A 117 -4.12 -10.84 2.66
C VAL A 117 -4.78 -10.22 3.89
N PHE A 118 -5.17 -8.94 3.82
CA PHE A 118 -5.87 -8.26 4.91
C PHE A 118 -7.14 -9.02 5.32
N LEU A 119 -8.03 -9.30 4.36
CA LEU A 119 -9.29 -9.97 4.65
C LEU A 119 -9.09 -11.42 5.10
N ALA A 120 -8.11 -12.13 4.55
CA ALA A 120 -7.79 -13.50 4.95
C ALA A 120 -7.24 -13.54 6.39
N THR A 121 -6.33 -12.64 6.75
CA THR A 121 -5.84 -12.55 8.12
C THR A 121 -6.95 -12.14 9.08
N ALA A 122 -7.77 -11.14 8.73
CA ALA A 122 -8.89 -10.72 9.56
C ALA A 122 -9.92 -11.84 9.76
N LEU A 123 -10.18 -12.66 8.73
CA LEU A 123 -11.04 -13.84 8.83
C LEU A 123 -10.52 -14.83 9.87
N VAL A 124 -9.22 -15.13 9.87
CA VAL A 124 -8.60 -16.03 10.86
C VAL A 124 -8.64 -15.45 12.27
N VAL A 125 -8.40 -14.15 12.41
CA VAL A 125 -8.36 -13.48 13.72
C VAL A 125 -9.75 -13.32 14.35
N VAL A 126 -10.76 -12.97 13.55
CA VAL A 126 -12.10 -12.63 14.04
C VAL A 126 -13.06 -13.84 13.99
N GLY A 127 -12.85 -14.78 13.07
CA GLY A 127 -13.65 -16.01 12.93
C GLY A 127 -15.06 -15.83 12.35
N SER A 128 -15.71 -14.67 12.54
CA SER A 128 -17.09 -14.39 12.09
C SER A 128 -17.19 -13.71 10.72
N LEU A 129 -16.06 -13.51 10.04
CA LEU A 129 -15.98 -12.90 8.71
C LEU A 129 -16.32 -13.78 7.47
N PRO A 130 -16.59 -15.12 7.52
CA PRO A 130 -16.71 -15.93 6.30
C PRO A 130 -17.80 -15.44 5.33
N VAL A 131 -18.95 -15.01 5.86
CA VAL A 131 -20.09 -14.53 5.06
C VAL A 131 -19.83 -13.11 4.53
N ALA A 132 -19.04 -12.32 5.25
CA ALA A 132 -18.74 -10.93 4.87
C ALA A 132 -17.55 -10.81 3.88
N PHE A 133 -16.70 -11.84 3.74
CA PHE A 133 -15.51 -11.77 2.89
C PHE A 133 -15.84 -11.43 1.43
N PRO A 134 -16.74 -12.14 0.71
CA PRO A 134 -17.01 -11.83 -0.69
C PRO A 134 -17.60 -10.44 -0.87
N VAL A 135 -18.45 -10.01 0.07
CA VAL A 135 -19.05 -8.68 0.07
C VAL A 135 -17.96 -7.62 0.21
N LEU A 136 -17.12 -7.70 1.25
CA LEU A 136 -16.03 -6.74 1.47
C LEU A 136 -15.01 -6.72 0.32
N PHE A 137 -14.73 -7.87 -0.28
CA PHE A 137 -13.84 -7.94 -1.44
C PHE A 137 -14.41 -7.18 -2.64
N VAL A 138 -15.68 -7.43 -2.99
CA VAL A 138 -16.31 -6.78 -4.15
C VAL A 138 -16.60 -5.30 -3.87
N THR A 139 -17.05 -4.94 -2.68
CA THR A 139 -17.49 -3.57 -2.37
C THR A 139 -16.37 -2.65 -1.90
N VAL A 140 -15.24 -3.20 -1.44
CA VAL A 140 -14.12 -2.39 -0.94
C VAL A 140 -12.83 -2.65 -1.71
N VAL A 141 -12.39 -3.91 -1.85
CA VAL A 141 -11.10 -4.22 -2.47
C VAL A 141 -11.09 -3.88 -3.97
N LEU A 142 -12.14 -4.23 -4.72
CA LEU A 142 -12.20 -3.91 -6.15
C LEU A 142 -12.26 -2.38 -6.42
N PRO A 143 -13.12 -1.58 -5.75
CA PRO A 143 -13.06 -0.13 -5.89
C PRO A 143 -11.74 0.48 -5.44
N ALA A 144 -11.17 0.00 -4.32
CA ALA A 144 -9.88 0.46 -3.83
C ALA A 144 -8.76 0.19 -4.84
N THR A 145 -8.79 -0.96 -5.52
CA THR A 145 -7.84 -1.30 -6.59
C THR A 145 -7.82 -0.24 -7.68
N LEU A 146 -9.01 0.19 -8.16
CA LEU A 146 -9.12 1.20 -9.21
C LEU A 146 -8.59 2.56 -8.71
N VAL A 147 -9.07 3.00 -7.55
CA VAL A 147 -8.68 4.29 -6.96
C VAL A 147 -7.18 4.33 -6.67
N ASN A 148 -6.63 3.24 -6.11
CA ASN A 148 -5.22 3.16 -5.76
C ASN A 148 -4.32 3.11 -6.99
N ALA A 149 -4.74 2.44 -8.07
CA ALA A 149 -3.99 2.42 -9.32
C ALA A 149 -3.88 3.82 -9.94
N VAL A 150 -4.99 4.56 -9.99
CA VAL A 150 -5.00 5.95 -10.48
C VAL A 150 -4.15 6.85 -9.58
N THR A 151 -4.35 6.76 -8.26
CA THR A 151 -3.63 7.59 -7.28
C THR A 151 -2.13 7.34 -7.33
N THR A 152 -1.73 6.06 -7.32
CA THR A 152 -0.32 5.66 -7.39
C THR A 152 0.31 6.18 -8.67
N TYR A 153 -0.37 6.03 -9.82
CA TYR A 153 0.16 6.52 -11.09
C TYR A 153 0.34 8.04 -11.14
N VAL A 154 -0.67 8.80 -10.69
CA VAL A 154 -0.62 10.28 -10.68
C VAL A 154 0.47 10.76 -9.74
N VAL A 155 0.48 10.30 -8.49
CA VAL A 155 1.43 10.76 -7.48
C VAL A 155 2.85 10.29 -7.81
N TYR A 156 3.04 9.07 -8.34
CA TYR A 156 4.34 8.61 -8.80
C TYR A 156 4.96 9.56 -9.81
N ASN A 157 4.21 9.99 -10.83
CA ASN A 157 4.72 10.93 -11.83
C ASN A 157 5.08 12.29 -11.22
N MET A 158 4.31 12.77 -10.23
CA MET A 158 4.61 14.01 -9.50
C MET A 158 5.91 13.88 -8.69
N VAL A 159 6.02 12.81 -7.89
CA VAL A 159 7.20 12.55 -7.06
C VAL A 159 8.44 12.35 -7.91
N PHE A 160 8.34 11.60 -9.01
CA PHE A 160 9.45 11.40 -9.94
C PHE A 160 9.92 12.72 -10.58
N SER A 161 8.98 13.57 -11.00
CA SER A 161 9.31 14.89 -11.57
C SER A 161 9.98 15.81 -10.54
N ALA A 162 9.46 15.83 -9.31
CA ALA A 162 10.02 16.63 -8.22
C ALA A 162 11.41 16.12 -7.81
N ALA A 163 11.56 14.80 -7.66
CA ALA A 163 12.81 14.18 -7.29
C ALA A 163 13.90 14.44 -8.35
N LYS A 164 13.56 14.35 -9.64
CA LYS A 164 14.48 14.69 -10.73
C LYS A 164 14.94 16.14 -10.70
N THR A 165 14.03 17.07 -10.38
CA THR A 165 14.35 18.51 -10.29
C THR A 165 15.30 18.83 -9.13
N LEU A 166 15.24 18.04 -8.07
CA LEU A 166 16.06 18.20 -6.85
C LEU A 166 17.34 17.33 -6.87
N ASP A 167 17.71 16.74 -8.02
CA ASP A 167 18.80 15.76 -8.16
C ASP A 167 18.71 14.58 -7.17
N LEU A 168 17.47 14.23 -6.80
CA LEU A 168 17.16 13.16 -5.88
C LEU A 168 16.99 11.80 -6.56
N VAL A 169 16.76 11.75 -7.88
CA VAL A 169 16.73 10.52 -8.68
C VAL A 169 17.33 10.78 -10.05
#